data_AF-A0AAN7X0U7-F1
#
_entry.id   AF-A0AAN7X0U7-F1
#
_cell.length_a   1.000
_cell.length_b   1.000
_cell.length_c   1.000
_cell.angle_alpha   90.00
_cell.angle_beta   90.00
_cell.angle_gamma   90.00
#
_symmetry.space_group_name_H-M   'P 1'
#
loop_
_entity.id
_entity.type
_entity.pdbx_description
1 polymer ?
#
loop_
_entity_poly.entity_id
_entity_poly.type
_entity_poly.pdbx_seq_one_letter_code
_entity_poly.pdbx_strand_id
1 'polypeptide(L)'
;MRQLQRHTIFEGPEESRTLALDSVALQKGLYRMLGKMLIICLVQGLVSPPFLSEHLYRQVCGLQPLLACIEDIWDHTLKAKLQNIADATNVEGAREAVEEATEELSLLGSLQYVQNMTQRDELLAAAFHHYVDGRKVEALQQ
;
A
#
# COMPACT_ATOMS: atom_id res chain seq x y z
N MET A 1 -2.00 -20.09 -11.54
CA MET A 1 -2.37 -19.08 -10.52
C MET A 1 -1.62 -19.24 -9.20
N ARG A 2 -1.65 -20.39 -8.51
CA ARG A 2 -0.96 -20.56 -7.20
C ARG A 2 0.54 -20.24 -7.17
N GLN A 3 1.29 -20.55 -8.24
CA GLN A 3 2.72 -20.18 -8.34
C GLN A 3 2.93 -18.66 -8.55
N LEU A 4 1.99 -18.00 -9.22
CA LEU A 4 2.03 -16.55 -9.45
C LEU A 4 1.71 -15.77 -8.17
N GLN A 5 0.74 -16.23 -7.39
CA GLN A 5 0.34 -15.66 -6.10
C GLN A 5 1.49 -15.62 -5.06
N ARG A 6 2.46 -16.54 -5.16
CA ARG A 6 3.62 -16.63 -4.26
C ARG A 6 4.89 -15.98 -4.81
N HIS A 7 4.80 -15.34 -5.97
CA HIS A 7 5.93 -14.68 -6.56
C HIS A 7 6.27 -13.40 -5.78
N THR A 8 7.55 -13.05 -5.70
CA THR A 8 8.07 -11.86 -4.99
C THR A 8 7.52 -10.52 -5.47
N ILE A 9 6.80 -10.50 -6.60
CA ILE A 9 6.14 -9.30 -7.14
C ILE A 9 4.82 -8.98 -6.44
N PHE A 10 4.38 -9.83 -5.49
CA PHE A 10 3.19 -9.63 -4.69
C PHE A 10 3.51 -9.61 -3.19
N GLU A 11 2.78 -8.78 -2.45
CA GLU A 11 2.83 -8.66 -0.99
C GLU A 11 1.41 -8.53 -0.41
N GLY A 12 1.30 -8.51 0.92
CA GLY A 12 0.02 -8.46 1.64
C GLY A 12 -0.63 -9.83 1.86
N PRO A 13 -1.88 -9.86 2.38
CA PRO A 13 -2.61 -11.09 2.69
C PRO A 13 -2.82 -12.00 1.48
N GLU A 14 -2.90 -13.32 1.67
CA GLU A 14 -3.02 -14.28 0.56
C GLU A 14 -4.27 -14.06 -0.31
N GLU A 15 -5.37 -13.62 0.29
CA GLU A 15 -6.65 -13.36 -0.37
C GLU A 15 -6.78 -11.91 -0.89
N SER A 16 -5.82 -11.04 -0.60
CA SER A 16 -5.84 -9.61 -0.96
C SER A 16 -4.43 -9.09 -1.20
N ARG A 17 -3.74 -9.72 -2.14
CA ARG A 17 -2.38 -9.36 -2.54
C ARG A 17 -2.39 -8.07 -3.33
N THR A 18 -1.34 -7.29 -3.12
CA THR A 18 -1.01 -6.12 -3.92
C THR A 18 0.41 -6.26 -4.49
N LEU A 19 0.84 -5.35 -5.36
CA LEU A 19 2.16 -5.42 -5.96
C LEU A 19 3.25 -5.06 -4.94
N ALA A 20 4.32 -5.84 -4.89
CA ALA A 20 5.57 -5.43 -4.27
C ALA A 20 6.51 -4.92 -5.36
N LEU A 21 7.29 -3.88 -5.08
CA LEU A 21 8.33 -3.43 -6.01
C LEU A 21 9.57 -4.31 -5.88
N ASP A 22 9.86 -5.06 -6.94
CA ASP A 22 11.02 -5.92 -7.11
C ASP A 22 11.79 -5.39 -8.33
N SER A 23 13.00 -4.87 -8.08
CA SER A 23 13.83 -4.23 -9.10
C SER A 23 14.26 -5.21 -10.20
N VAL A 24 14.46 -6.49 -9.85
CA VAL A 24 14.82 -7.54 -10.81
C VAL A 24 13.61 -7.87 -11.69
N ALA A 25 12.43 -7.95 -11.09
CA ALA A 25 11.17 -8.15 -11.82
C ALA A 25 10.87 -6.98 -12.77
N LEU A 26 11.11 -5.75 -12.30
CA LEU A 26 10.98 -4.53 -13.10
C LEU A 26 11.90 -4.58 -14.31
N GLN A 27 13.20 -4.83 -14.12
CA GLN A 27 14.16 -4.95 -15.23
C GLN A 27 13.80 -6.05 -16.23
N LYS A 28 13.23 -7.16 -15.76
CA LYS A 28 12.81 -8.30 -16.59
C LYS A 28 11.46 -8.12 -17.28
N GLY A 29 10.74 -7.01 -17.03
CA GLY A 29 9.43 -6.77 -17.65
C GLY A 29 8.31 -7.64 -17.09
N LEU A 30 8.43 -8.15 -15.86
CA LEU A 30 7.45 -9.08 -15.28
C LEU A 30 6.11 -8.39 -14.99
N TYR A 31 6.10 -7.12 -14.57
CA TYR A 31 4.84 -6.39 -14.34
C TYR A 31 4.07 -6.18 -15.64
N ARG A 32 4.78 -5.84 -16.73
CA ARG A 32 4.20 -5.79 -18.07
C ARG A 32 3.62 -7.13 -18.53
N MET A 33 4.32 -8.23 -18.25
CA MET A 33 3.84 -9.57 -18.58
C MET A 33 2.57 -9.90 -17.78
N LEU A 34 2.56 -9.61 -16.48
CA LEU A 34 1.41 -9.78 -15.62
C LEU A 34 0.21 -8.97 -16.12
N GLY A 35 0.41 -7.69 -16.46
CA GLY A 35 -0.63 -6.83 -17.03
C GLY A 35 -1.25 -7.42 -18.29
N LYS A 36 -0.42 -7.93 -19.22
CA LYS A 36 -0.91 -8.63 -20.42
C LYS A 36 -1.74 -9.87 -20.08
N MET A 37 -1.30 -10.67 -19.11
CA MET A 37 -2.05 -11.85 -18.66
C MET A 37 -3.42 -11.45 -18.08
N LEU A 38 -3.47 -10.40 -17.25
CA LEU A 38 -4.72 -9.88 -16.67
C LEU A 38 -5.67 -9.38 -17.76
N ILE A 39 -5.17 -8.64 -18.75
CA ILE A 39 -5.98 -8.17 -19.89
C ILE A 39 -6.58 -9.34 -20.66
N ILE A 40 -5.79 -10.39 -20.95
CA ILE A 40 -6.29 -11.58 -21.64
C ILE A 40 -7.40 -12.24 -20.82
N CYS A 41 -7.23 -12.39 -19.51
CA CYS A 41 -8.27 -12.92 -18.63
C CYS A 41 -9.55 -12.09 -18.69
N LEU A 42 -9.45 -10.76 -18.61
CA LEU A 42 -10.59 -9.84 -18.69
C LEU A 42 -11.33 -9.93 -20.03
N VAL A 43 -10.60 -9.90 -21.15
CA VAL A 43 -11.17 -9.96 -22.51
C VAL A 43 -11.89 -11.30 -22.76
N GLN A 44 -11.37 -12.39 -22.21
CA GLN A 44 -11.94 -13.73 -22.36
C GLN A 44 -13.10 -14.01 -21.40
N GLY A 45 -13.46 -13.05 -20.54
CA GLY A 45 -14.47 -13.26 -19.50
C GLY A 45 -14.04 -14.26 -18.42
N LEU A 46 -12.74 -14.52 -18.30
CA LEU A 46 -12.20 -15.30 -17.19
C LEU A 46 -12.27 -14.45 -15.92
N VAL A 47 -12.59 -15.09 -14.80
CA VAL A 47 -12.61 -14.43 -13.50
C VAL A 47 -11.22 -13.87 -13.20
N SER A 48 -11.16 -12.58 -12.83
CA SER A 48 -9.95 -11.95 -12.33
C SER A 48 -9.30 -12.82 -11.25
N PRO A 49 -7.96 -12.92 -11.15
CA PRO A 49 -7.34 -13.70 -10.11
C PRO A 49 -7.92 -13.29 -8.74
N PRO A 50 -8.54 -14.23 -7.99
CA PRO A 50 -9.30 -13.90 -6.79
C PRO A 50 -8.44 -13.39 -5.64
N PHE A 51 -7.12 -13.49 -5.79
CA PHE A 51 -6.14 -13.09 -4.80
C PHE A 51 -5.70 -11.62 -4.91
N LEU A 52 -6.14 -10.86 -5.93
CA LEU A 52 -5.79 -9.44 -6.05
C LEU A 52 -6.67 -8.58 -5.13
N SER A 53 -6.07 -7.62 -4.43
CA SER A 53 -6.82 -6.65 -3.64
C SER A 53 -7.71 -5.80 -4.53
N GLU A 54 -8.88 -5.37 -4.01
CA GLU A 54 -9.79 -4.48 -4.74
C GLU A 54 -9.09 -3.18 -5.16
N HIS A 55 -8.24 -2.64 -4.28
CA HIS A 55 -7.46 -1.43 -4.56
C HIS A 55 -6.55 -1.60 -5.79
N LEU A 56 -5.78 -2.68 -5.86
CA LEU A 56 -4.92 -2.97 -7.01
C LEU A 56 -5.74 -3.22 -8.28
N TYR A 57 -6.85 -3.96 -8.15
CA TYR A 57 -7.73 -4.22 -9.28
C TYR A 57 -8.27 -2.92 -9.89
N ARG A 58 -8.74 -1.99 -9.06
CA ARG A 58 -9.19 -0.66 -9.51
C ARG A 58 -8.09 0.12 -10.21
N GLN A 59 -6.88 0.14 -9.65
CA GLN A 59 -5.72 0.80 -10.26
C GLN A 59 -5.39 0.24 -11.64
N VAL A 60 -5.36 -1.08 -11.80
CA VAL A 60 -5.11 -1.76 -13.08
C VAL A 60 -6.21 -1.47 -14.11
N CYS A 61 -7.47 -1.35 -13.65
CA CYS A 61 -8.61 -1.01 -14.50
C CYS A 61 -8.74 0.50 -14.80
N GLY A 62 -7.87 1.37 -14.26
CA GLY A 62 -7.98 2.83 -14.40
C GLY A 62 -9.19 3.43 -13.69
N LEU A 63 -9.74 2.72 -12.69
CA LEU A 63 -10.81 3.23 -11.82
C LEU A 63 -10.22 4.08 -10.71
N GLN A 64 -11.04 4.92 -10.08
CA GLN A 64 -10.61 5.70 -8.92
C GLN A 64 -10.10 4.76 -7.80
N PRO A 65 -8.85 4.94 -7.32
CA PRO A 65 -8.32 4.18 -6.20
C PRO A 65 -9.17 4.39 -4.94
N LEU A 66 -9.16 3.40 -4.04
CA LEU A 66 -9.78 3.56 -2.74
C LEU A 66 -8.92 4.50 -1.88
N LEU A 67 -9.55 5.18 -0.94
CA LEU A 67 -8.83 6.03 0.00
C LEU A 67 -8.11 5.11 1.00
N ALA A 68 -6.79 5.21 1.07
CA ALA A 68 -5.98 4.36 1.93
C ALA A 68 -6.34 4.57 3.41
N CYS A 69 -6.51 3.48 4.14
CA CYS A 69 -6.86 3.49 5.56
C CYS A 69 -5.98 2.52 6.37
N ILE A 70 -6.18 2.50 7.69
CA ILE A 70 -5.36 1.69 8.60
C ILE A 70 -5.55 0.18 8.40
N GLU A 71 -6.69 -0.22 7.84
CA GLU A 71 -6.99 -1.60 7.44
C GLU A 71 -6.08 -2.09 6.31
N ASP A 72 -5.60 -1.19 5.45
CA ASP A 72 -4.72 -1.52 4.31
C ASP A 72 -3.26 -1.78 4.74
N ILE A 73 -2.91 -1.45 5.99
CA ILE A 73 -1.59 -1.68 6.55
C ILE A 73 -1.50 -3.12 7.07
N TRP A 74 -0.84 -4.00 6.33
CA TRP A 74 -0.63 -5.40 6.77
C TRP A 74 0.64 -5.61 7.60
N ASP A 75 1.54 -4.63 7.67
CA ASP A 75 2.65 -4.66 8.63
C ASP A 75 2.10 -4.38 10.03
N HIS A 76 2.11 -5.40 10.89
CA HIS A 76 1.53 -5.32 12.22
C HIS A 76 2.23 -4.30 13.13
N THR A 77 3.55 -4.16 13.00
CA THR A 77 4.32 -3.22 13.82
C THR A 77 4.02 -1.79 13.41
N LEU A 78 4.06 -1.52 12.10
CA LEU A 78 3.68 -0.21 11.56
C LEU A 78 2.23 0.13 11.88
N LYS A 79 1.31 -0.83 11.71
CA LYS A 79 -0.11 -0.63 12.00
C LYS A 79 -0.34 -0.23 13.45
N ALA A 80 0.30 -0.91 14.40
CA ALA A 80 0.18 -0.57 15.81
C ALA A 80 0.65 0.86 16.11
N LYS A 81 1.79 1.26 15.53
CA LYS A 81 2.33 2.63 15.69
C LYS A 81 1.41 3.69 15.09
N LEU A 82 0.90 3.47 13.88
CA LEU A 82 -0.05 4.38 13.24
C LEU A 82 -1.39 4.44 13.99
N GLN A 83 -1.83 3.32 14.59
CA GLN A 83 -3.03 3.29 15.44
C GLN A 83 -2.83 4.14 16.69
N ASN A 84 -1.68 4.06 17.36
CA ASN A 84 -1.38 4.90 18.52
C ASN A 84 -1.46 6.40 18.18
N ILE A 85 -0.94 6.80 17.01
CA ILE A 85 -1.05 8.19 16.51
C ILE A 85 -2.54 8.55 16.26
N ALA A 86 -3.31 7.63 15.68
CA ALA A 86 -4.74 7.82 15.41
C ALA A 86 -5.61 7.91 16.67
N ASP A 87 -5.22 7.22 17.74
CA ASP A 87 -5.94 7.18 19.01
C ASP A 87 -5.60 8.37 19.93
N ALA A 88 -4.54 9.12 19.62
CA ALA A 88 -4.19 10.33 20.35
C ALA A 88 -5.32 11.37 20.31
N THR A 89 -5.71 11.87 21.49
CA THR A 89 -6.85 12.82 21.65
C THR A 89 -6.40 14.27 21.82
N ASN A 90 -5.10 14.51 21.95
CA ASN A 90 -4.50 15.83 22.11
C ASN A 90 -3.13 15.91 21.42
N VAL A 91 -2.61 17.12 21.28
CA VAL A 91 -1.38 17.39 20.51
C VAL A 91 -0.14 16.80 21.18
N GLU A 92 -0.07 16.81 22.51
CA GLU A 92 1.07 16.26 23.24
C GLU A 92 1.17 14.75 23.05
N GLY A 93 0.08 14.01 23.26
CA GLY A 93 0.03 12.57 23.03
C GLY A 93 0.25 12.20 21.56
N ALA A 94 -0.21 13.02 20.61
CA ALA A 94 0.07 12.82 19.20
C ALA A 94 1.57 12.96 18.89
N ARG A 95 2.27 13.91 19.53
CA ARG A 95 3.72 14.08 19.37
C ARG A 95 4.50 12.92 19.95
N GLU A 96 4.14 12.48 21.16
CA GLU A 96 4.78 11.31 21.80
C GLU A 96 4.63 10.06 20.91
N ALA A 97 3.43 9.80 20.40
CA ALA A 97 3.19 8.68 19.48
C ALA A 97 3.97 8.80 18.16
N VAL A 98 4.11 10.02 17.61
CA VAL A 98 4.94 10.27 16.42
C VAL A 98 6.42 10.05 16.72
N GLU A 99 6.91 10.46 17.88
CA GLU A 99 8.29 10.22 18.31
C GLU A 99 8.60 8.72 18.40
N GLU A 100 7.69 7.93 18.98
CA GLU A 100 7.80 6.46 19.01
C GLU A 100 7.78 5.80 17.62
N ALA A 101 7.15 6.45 16.63
CA ALA A 101 7.03 5.98 15.26
C ALA A 101 8.04 6.61 14.28
N THR A 102 9.05 7.31 14.80
CA THR A 102 9.99 8.09 13.97
C THR A 102 10.68 7.26 12.90
N GLU A 103 11.15 6.06 13.22
CA GLU A 103 11.88 5.20 12.28
C GLU A 103 11.00 4.80 11.10
N GLU A 104 9.79 4.32 11.38
CA GLU A 104 8.84 3.88 10.36
C GLU A 104 8.35 5.04 9.49
N LEU A 105 7.99 6.16 10.11
CA LEU A 105 7.55 7.36 9.39
C LEU A 105 8.67 7.94 8.52
N SER A 106 9.93 7.83 8.97
CA SER A 106 11.09 8.23 8.16
C SER A 106 11.26 7.33 6.93
N LEU A 107 11.12 6.01 7.11
CA LEU A 107 11.19 5.05 6.00
C LEU A 107 10.07 5.25 4.97
N LEU A 108 8.88 5.66 5.42
CA LEU A 108 7.76 6.01 4.54
C LEU A 108 7.89 7.39 3.89
N GLY A 109 8.82 8.23 4.35
CA GLY A 109 8.93 9.62 3.92
C GLY A 109 7.78 10.51 4.41
N SER A 110 7.06 10.09 5.45
CA SER A 110 5.88 10.77 6.00
C SER A 110 6.12 11.42 7.37
N LEU A 111 7.36 11.41 7.89
CA LEU A 111 7.68 12.05 9.16
C LEU A 111 7.49 13.57 9.07
N GLN A 112 6.61 14.10 9.93
CA GLN A 112 6.33 15.53 10.03
C GLN A 112 6.10 15.94 11.48
N TYR A 113 6.40 17.19 11.81
CA TYR A 113 6.14 17.74 13.14
C TYR A 113 4.68 18.15 13.28
N VAL A 114 3.99 17.57 14.27
CA VAL A 114 2.56 17.82 14.53
C VAL A 114 2.39 19.03 15.47
N GLN A 115 1.71 20.09 15.02
CA GLN A 115 1.38 21.28 15.82
C GLN A 115 -0.09 21.32 16.24
N ASN A 116 -0.96 20.60 15.55
CA ASN A 116 -2.39 20.51 15.84
C ASN A 116 -2.95 19.16 15.35
N MET A 117 -4.19 18.83 15.74
CA MET A 117 -4.81 17.56 15.36
C MET A 117 -5.05 17.41 13.86
N THR A 118 -5.26 18.50 13.13
CA THR A 118 -5.38 18.47 11.66
C THR A 118 -4.10 17.97 11.01
N GLN A 119 -2.94 18.45 11.47
CA GLN A 119 -1.64 17.98 10.99
C GLN A 119 -1.36 16.51 11.37
N ARG A 120 -1.89 16.03 12.49
CA ARG A 120 -1.85 14.60 12.83
C ARG A 120 -2.64 13.79 11.79
N ASP A 121 -3.85 14.23 11.45
CA ASP A 121 -4.70 13.56 10.46
C ASP A 121 -4.07 13.58 9.06
N GLU A 122 -3.44 14.71 8.67
CA GLU A 122 -2.69 14.84 7.42
C GLU A 122 -1.47 13.90 7.37
N LEU A 123 -0.73 13.79 8.48
CA LEU A 123 0.40 12.85 8.60
C LEU A 123 -0.06 11.41 8.41
N LEU A 124 -1.18 11.01 9.04
CA LEU A 124 -1.75 9.67 8.88
C LEU A 124 -2.18 9.40 7.44
N ALA A 125 -2.89 10.34 6.82
CA ALA A 125 -3.31 10.22 5.42
C ALA A 125 -2.10 10.07 4.49
N ALA A 126 -1.04 10.87 4.72
CA ALA A 126 0.20 10.76 3.97
C ALA A 126 0.90 9.41 4.19
N ALA A 127 0.96 8.91 5.42
CA ALA A 127 1.56 7.62 5.75
C ALA A 127 0.81 6.46 5.08
N PHE A 128 -0.54 6.45 5.16
CA PHE A 128 -1.36 5.44 4.52
C PHE A 128 -1.17 5.45 2.99
N HIS A 129 -1.22 6.63 2.38
CA HIS A 129 -1.02 6.78 0.94
C HIS A 129 0.38 6.31 0.49
N HIS A 130 1.45 6.69 1.19
CA HIS A 130 2.81 6.24 0.83
C HIS A 130 2.99 4.74 0.98
N TYR A 131 2.42 4.13 2.03
CA TYR A 131 2.51 2.70 2.24
C TYR A 131 1.77 1.91 1.14
N VAL A 132 0.56 2.36 0.79
CA VAL A 132 -0.34 1.66 -0.14
C VAL A 132 0.06 1.91 -1.59
N ASP A 133 0.33 3.15 -1.97
CA ASP A 133 0.51 3.57 -3.36
C ASP A 133 1.95 3.95 -3.70
N GLY A 134 2.62 4.67 -2.80
CA GLY A 134 3.92 5.30 -3.07
C GLY A 134 5.00 4.33 -3.56
N ARG A 135 4.99 3.10 -3.06
CA ARG A 135 6.01 2.08 -3.40
C ARG A 135 5.78 1.37 -4.73
N LYS A 136 4.61 1.51 -5.36
CA LYS A 136 4.17 0.64 -6.47
C LYS A 136 4.05 1.35 -7.80
N VAL A 137 4.23 2.68 -7.82
CA VAL A 137 4.04 3.52 -9.01
C VAL A 137 4.85 3.01 -10.21
N GLU A 138 6.14 2.73 -10.02
CA GLU A 138 7.03 2.20 -11.07
C GLU A 138 6.57 0.82 -11.60
N ALA A 139 6.08 -0.05 -10.71
CA ALA A 139 5.55 -1.36 -11.10
C ALA A 139 4.23 -1.24 -11.88
N LEU A 140 3.37 -0.29 -11.52
CA LEU A 140 2.10 -0.02 -12.19
C LEU A 140 2.26 0.64 -13.58
N GLN A 141 3.32 1.42 -13.77
CA GLN A 141 3.56 2.18 -15.00
C GLN A 141 4.21 1.39 -16.14
N GLN A 142 4.60 0.13 -15.91
CA GLN A 142 5.35 -0.69 -16.87
C GLN A 142 4.50 -1.32 -17.98
#